data_AF-A0A7L2C448-F1
#
_entry.id   AF-A0A7L2C448-F1
#
_cell.length_a   1.000
_cell.length_b   1.000
_cell.length_c   1.000
_cell.angle_alpha   90.00
_cell.angle_beta   90.00
_cell.angle_gamma   90.00
#
_symmetry.space_group_name_H-M   'P 1'
#
loop_
_entity.id
_entity.type
_entity.pdbx_description
1 polymer ?
#
loop_
_entity_poly.entity_id
_entity_poly.type
_entity_poly.pdbx_seq_one_letter_code
_entity_poly.pdbx_strand_id
1 'polypeptide(L)'
;SSHSLSQPQREGMFHRGPGLNLTSGQYTAPTAGYYAFSSTLRIASREPRRKGRRCRGSRLRVLICVQSLCQHNSNLQTVSRLESSGDLFTISVTGTLYLQAGQYASVFVDNTAGSPLTVQSGSHFSAVLLGV
;
A
#
# COMPACT_ATOMS: atom_id res chain seq x y z
N SER A 1 24.97 33.91 -5.08
CA SER A 1 23.61 33.50 -4.71
C SER A 1 22.96 32.81 -5.89
N SER A 2 23.09 31.48 -5.97
CA SER A 2 22.52 30.67 -7.06
C SER A 2 21.26 29.98 -6.56
N HIS A 3 20.09 30.52 -6.95
CA HIS A 3 18.81 29.85 -6.83
C HIS A 3 18.75 28.70 -7.84
N SER A 4 18.65 27.47 -7.37
CA SER A 4 18.34 26.31 -8.22
C SER A 4 16.84 26.03 -8.20
N LEU A 5 16.28 26.10 -9.40
CA LEU A 5 14.87 25.90 -9.77
C LEU A 5 14.44 24.45 -9.50
N SER A 6 13.40 24.25 -8.69
CA SER A 6 12.78 22.93 -8.48
C SER A 6 11.92 22.54 -9.68
N GLN A 7 12.19 21.38 -10.27
CA GLN A 7 11.35 20.77 -11.30
C GLN A 7 10.03 20.27 -10.70
N PRO A 8 8.88 20.42 -11.40
CA PRO A 8 7.62 19.88 -10.95
C PRO A 8 7.52 18.42 -11.38
N GLN A 9 7.85 17.47 -10.51
CA GLN A 9 7.54 16.06 -10.72
C GLN A 9 6.20 15.72 -10.05
N ARG A 10 5.17 15.53 -10.88
CA ARG A 10 3.86 14.91 -10.64
C ARG A 10 3.29 15.01 -9.21
N GLU A 11 2.36 15.95 -9.08
CA GLU A 11 1.15 15.86 -8.25
C GLU A 11 1.35 15.38 -6.80
N GLY A 12 1.67 16.32 -5.92
CA GLY A 12 1.06 16.40 -4.59
C GLY A 12 1.40 15.33 -3.55
N MET A 13 2.36 14.44 -3.79
CA MET A 13 2.80 13.47 -2.78
C MET A 13 3.93 14.05 -1.94
N PHE A 14 3.62 14.42 -0.70
CA PHE A 14 4.64 14.80 0.28
C PHE A 14 5.57 13.60 0.52
N HIS A 15 6.75 13.59 -0.10
CA HIS A 15 7.82 12.67 0.26
C HIS A 15 8.44 13.11 1.58
N ARG A 16 7.98 12.53 2.70
CA ARG A 16 8.65 12.69 3.99
C ARG A 16 9.60 11.52 4.23
N GLY A 17 10.87 11.75 3.86
CA GLY A 17 12.03 10.97 4.31
C GLY A 17 12.69 10.11 3.22
N PRO A 18 14.03 9.92 3.29
CA PRO A 18 14.81 9.14 2.32
C PRO A 18 14.54 7.61 2.36
N GLY A 19 13.65 7.15 3.25
CA GLY A 19 13.35 5.74 3.43
C GLY A 19 12.47 5.11 2.35
N LEU A 20 11.75 5.90 1.56
CA LEU A 20 10.76 5.38 0.60
C LEU A 20 11.40 5.07 -0.77
N ASN A 21 11.48 3.79 -1.11
CA ASN A 21 11.86 3.30 -2.43
C ASN A 21 10.60 3.00 -3.26
N LEU A 22 10.31 3.85 -4.24
CA LEU A 22 9.13 3.73 -5.12
C LEU A 22 9.27 2.60 -6.17
N THR A 23 10.50 2.19 -6.50
CA THR A 23 10.76 1.10 -7.44
C THR A 23 10.43 -0.25 -6.82
N SER A 24 10.71 -0.41 -5.52
CA SER A 24 10.46 -1.65 -4.78
C SER A 24 9.23 -1.59 -3.87
N GLY A 25 8.59 -0.43 -3.72
CA GLY A 25 7.42 -0.23 -2.86
C GLY A 25 7.73 -0.39 -1.36
N GLN A 26 8.98 -0.15 -0.96
CA GLN A 26 9.47 -0.39 0.39
C GLN A 26 9.79 0.92 1.11
N TYR A 27 9.48 0.99 2.40
CA TYR A 27 9.93 2.05 3.29
C TYR A 27 10.93 1.50 4.29
N THR A 28 12.18 1.96 4.26
CA THR A 28 13.22 1.60 5.24
C THR A 28 13.28 2.64 6.36
N ALA A 29 13.13 2.17 7.60
CA ALA A 29 13.19 3.02 8.79
C ALA A 29 14.62 3.54 9.02
N PRO A 30 14.85 4.86 9.02
CA PRO A 30 16.17 5.43 9.29
C PRO A 30 16.57 5.32 10.77
N THR A 31 15.60 5.21 11.67
CA THR A 31 15.80 5.14 13.13
C THR A 31 14.79 4.17 13.74
N ALA A 32 15.12 3.61 14.90
CA ALA A 32 14.15 2.78 15.62
C ALA A 32 13.01 3.64 16.18
N GLY A 33 11.77 3.18 16.11
CA GLY A 33 10.61 3.91 16.66
C GLY A 33 9.27 3.42 16.13
N TYR A 34 8.21 4.09 16.58
CA TYR A 34 6.83 3.88 16.13
C TYR A 34 6.52 4.72 14.90
N TYR A 35 6.11 4.05 13.82
CA TYR A 35 5.76 4.70 12.56
C TYR A 35 4.27 4.52 12.27
N ALA A 36 3.58 5.63 12.01
CA ALA A 36 2.24 5.61 11.42
C ALA A 36 2.34 5.32 9.92
N PHE A 37 1.74 4.24 9.49
CA PHE A 37 1.62 3.85 8.10
C PHE A 37 0.21 4.11 7.58
N SER A 38 0.14 4.52 6.31
CA SER A 38 -1.11 4.62 5.56
C SER A 38 -0.86 4.17 4.13
N SER A 39 -1.69 3.27 3.61
CA SER A 39 -1.73 2.91 2.21
C SER A 39 -3.16 2.94 1.71
N THR A 40 -3.37 3.60 0.57
CA THR A 40 -4.64 3.65 -0.14
C THR A 40 -4.40 3.16 -1.55
N LEU A 41 -4.99 2.03 -1.92
CA LEU A 41 -4.84 1.43 -3.25
C LEU A 41 -6.14 1.59 -4.02
N ARG A 42 -6.03 2.14 -5.24
CA ARG A 42 -7.09 2.13 -6.25
C ARG A 42 -6.90 0.90 -7.11
N ILE A 43 -7.91 0.06 -7.17
CA ILE A 43 -7.81 -1.26 -7.81
C ILE A 43 -8.93 -1.39 -8.83
N ALA A 44 -8.55 -1.73 -10.06
CA ALA A 44 -9.51 -2.07 -11.10
C ALA A 44 -9.52 -3.59 -11.28
N SER A 45 -10.71 -4.18 -11.16
CA SER A 45 -10.97 -5.57 -11.48
C SER A 45 -11.29 -5.71 -12.96
N ARG A 46 -10.49 -6.50 -13.69
CA ARG A 46 -10.85 -6.93 -15.05
C ARG A 46 -11.58 -8.25 -14.95
N GLU A 47 -12.88 -8.21 -14.68
CA GLU A 47 -13.73 -9.41 -14.80
C GLU A 47 -13.77 -9.81 -16.29
N PRO A 48 -13.30 -11.00 -16.70
CA PRO A 48 -13.58 -11.51 -18.03
C PRO A 48 -15.10 -11.61 -18.17
N ARG A 49 -15.67 -11.13 -19.28
CA ARG A 49 -17.12 -11.18 -19.59
C ARG A 49 -17.65 -12.63 -19.76
N ARG A 50 -17.30 -13.58 -18.89
CA ARG A 50 -17.89 -14.91 -18.89
C ARG A 50 -19.21 -14.85 -18.12
N LYS A 51 -20.30 -14.82 -18.87
CA LYS A 51 -21.68 -15.05 -18.38
C LYS A 51 -21.67 -16.20 -17.36
N GLY A 52 -22.03 -15.90 -16.12
CA GLY A 52 -22.53 -16.92 -15.17
C GLY A 52 -21.73 -17.14 -13.88
N ARG A 53 -20.48 -16.68 -13.76
CA ARG A 53 -19.76 -16.77 -12.49
C ARG A 53 -19.80 -15.42 -11.78
N ARG A 54 -20.88 -15.18 -11.03
CA ARG A 54 -20.86 -14.15 -9.99
C ARG A 54 -19.67 -14.50 -9.09
N CYS A 55 -18.65 -13.64 -9.00
CA CYS A 55 -17.60 -13.77 -8.00
C CYS A 55 -18.23 -13.63 -6.60
N ARG A 56 -18.85 -14.71 -6.10
CA ARG A 56 -19.49 -14.78 -4.80
C ARG A 56 -18.39 -14.69 -3.73
N GLY A 57 -18.21 -13.50 -3.17
CA GLY A 57 -17.42 -13.32 -1.95
C GLY A 57 -15.91 -13.37 -2.13
N SER A 58 -15.40 -12.96 -3.30
CA SER A 58 -13.98 -12.70 -3.51
C SER A 58 -13.46 -11.69 -2.47
N ARG A 59 -12.39 -12.02 -1.75
CA ARG A 59 -11.80 -11.14 -0.73
C ARG A 59 -10.48 -10.59 -1.23
N LEU A 60 -10.32 -9.28 -1.10
CA LEU A 60 -9.02 -8.65 -1.21
C LEU A 60 -8.50 -8.36 0.19
N ARG A 61 -7.26 -8.76 0.45
CA ARG A 61 -6.55 -8.40 1.68
C ARG A 61 -5.34 -7.56 1.32
N VAL A 62 -5.23 -6.39 1.95
CA VAL A 62 -4.05 -5.53 1.84
C VAL A 62 -3.34 -5.55 3.16
N LEU A 63 -2.02 -5.78 3.13
CA LEU A 63 -1.18 -5.85 4.30
C LEU A 63 -0.01 -4.87 4.21
N ILE A 64 0.46 -4.39 5.35
CA ILE A 64 1.76 -3.74 5.50
C ILE A 64 2.59 -4.62 6.41
N CYS A 65 3.72 -5.11 5.94
CA CYS A 65 4.53 -6.10 6.67
C CYS A 65 5.97 -5.62 6.84
N VAL A 66 6.53 -5.85 8.02
CA VAL A 66 7.93 -5.57 8.33
C VAL A 66 8.81 -6.70 7.80
N GLN A 67 9.87 -6.37 7.06
CA GLN A 67 10.81 -7.33 6.45
C GLN A 67 10.14 -8.40 5.58
N SER A 68 9.00 -8.07 4.95
CA SER A 68 8.16 -9.03 4.22
C SER A 68 7.60 -10.18 5.07
N LEU A 69 7.67 -10.08 6.40
CA LEU A 69 7.16 -11.06 7.35
C LEU A 69 5.80 -10.61 7.88
N CYS A 70 4.73 -11.13 7.28
CA CYS A 70 3.35 -10.83 7.70
C CYS A 70 2.90 -11.72 8.88
N GLN A 71 3.74 -11.88 9.91
CA GLN A 71 3.41 -12.67 11.12
C GLN A 71 2.42 -11.93 12.03
N HIS A 72 1.73 -12.67 12.90
CA HIS A 72 0.77 -12.10 13.85
C HIS A 72 1.46 -11.03 14.72
N ASN A 73 0.86 -9.84 14.82
CA ASN A 73 1.36 -8.63 15.53
C ASN A 73 2.47 -7.81 14.87
N SER A 74 3.02 -8.23 13.72
CA SER A 74 4.05 -7.47 12.98
C SER A 74 3.56 -6.98 11.61
N ASN A 75 2.23 -6.84 11.47
CA ASN A 75 1.61 -6.36 10.25
C ASN A 75 0.39 -5.47 10.55
N LEU A 76 0.04 -4.67 9.56
CA LEU A 76 -1.27 -4.04 9.47
C LEU A 76 -2.03 -4.74 8.37
N GLN A 77 -3.33 -4.95 8.54
CA GLN A 77 -4.15 -5.62 7.54
C GLN A 77 -5.53 -4.98 7.44
N THR A 78 -6.06 -4.95 6.23
CA THR A 78 -7.48 -4.67 5.97
C THR A 78 -8.00 -5.72 4.99
N VAL A 79 -9.28 -6.08 5.13
CA VAL A 79 -9.93 -7.03 4.22
C VAL A 79 -11.18 -6.37 3.66
N SER A 80 -11.28 -6.30 2.34
CA SER A 80 -12.50 -5.87 1.65
C SER A 80 -13.08 -7.02 0.85
N ARG A 81 -14.40 -7.01 0.69
CA ARG A 81 -15.06 -7.82 -0.33
C ARG A 81 -14.93 -7.10 -1.66
N LEU A 82 -14.66 -7.87 -2.71
CA LEU A 82 -14.69 -7.38 -4.07
C LEU A 82 -16.11 -7.57 -4.58
N GLU A 83 -16.79 -6.45 -4.84
CA GLU A 83 -18.09 -6.47 -5.51
C GLU A 83 -17.87 -6.75 -7.00
N SER A 84 -18.75 -7.55 -7.61
CA SER A 84 -18.60 -8.11 -8.97
C SER A 84 -18.82 -7.07 -10.09
N SER A 85 -18.69 -5.77 -9.82
CA SER A 85 -18.80 -4.74 -10.84
C SER A 85 -17.41 -4.39 -11.38
N GLY A 86 -17.32 -4.13 -12.69
CA GLY A 86 -16.10 -3.70 -13.38
C GLY A 86 -15.63 -2.30 -12.99
N ASP A 87 -15.93 -1.87 -11.77
CA ASP A 87 -15.66 -0.55 -11.25
C ASP A 87 -14.32 -0.50 -10.54
N LEU A 88 -13.73 0.70 -10.56
CA LEU A 88 -12.62 1.07 -9.71
C LEU A 88 -13.08 1.01 -8.25
N PHE A 89 -12.41 0.20 -7.44
CA PHE A 89 -12.62 0.19 -6.00
C PHE A 89 -11.38 0.71 -5.26
N THR A 90 -11.60 1.25 -4.07
CA THR A 90 -10.52 1.76 -3.22
C THR A 90 -10.48 0.97 -1.92
N ILE A 91 -9.29 0.55 -1.51
CA ILE A 91 -9.02 -0.14 -0.25
C ILE A 91 -7.92 0.61 0.50
N SER A 92 -8.11 0.81 1.80
CA SER A 92 -7.14 1.54 2.63
C SER A 92 -6.78 0.77 3.89
N VAL A 93 -5.50 0.76 4.23
CA VAL A 93 -4.95 0.21 5.47
C VAL A 93 -4.15 1.31 6.17
N THR A 94 -4.42 1.49 7.45
CA THR A 94 -3.76 2.47 8.30
C THR A 94 -3.45 1.86 9.65
N GLY A 95 -2.37 2.28 10.29
CA GLY A 95 -2.04 1.87 11.64
C GLY A 95 -0.60 2.17 12.00
N THR A 96 -0.16 1.69 13.16
CA THR A 96 1.17 1.97 13.69
C THR A 96 1.96 0.67 13.83
N LEU A 97 3.21 0.68 13.38
CA LEU A 97 4.16 -0.42 13.58
C LEU A 97 5.46 0.13 14.17
N TYR A 98 6.06 -0.63 15.07
CA TYR A 98 7.42 -0.36 15.54
C TYR A 98 8.42 -0.96 14.55
N LEU A 99 9.38 -0.17 14.09
CA LEU A 99 10.48 -0.62 13.25
C LEU A 99 11.80 -0.34 13.97
N GLN A 100 12.75 -1.26 13.86
CA GLN A 100 14.16 -1.01 14.16
C GLN A 100 14.84 -0.27 13.00
N ALA A 101 15.94 0.42 13.28
CA ALA A 101 16.74 1.08 12.25
C ALA A 101 17.20 0.05 11.20
N GLY A 102 16.99 0.37 9.92
CA GLY A 102 17.31 -0.51 8.79
C GLY A 102 16.25 -1.56 8.47
N GLN A 103 15.23 -1.76 9.30
CA GLN A 103 14.08 -2.56 8.91
C GLN A 103 13.26 -1.83 7.85
N TYR A 104 12.66 -2.60 6.94
CA TYR A 104 11.76 -2.05 5.93
C TYR A 104 10.32 -2.54 6.13
N ALA A 105 9.35 -1.73 5.73
CA ALA A 105 7.96 -2.11 5.59
C ALA A 105 7.54 -2.07 4.11
N SER A 106 6.74 -3.04 3.68
CA SER A 106 6.21 -3.13 2.32
C SER A 106 4.72 -3.43 2.32
N VAL A 107 4.04 -2.97 1.27
CA VAL A 107 2.62 -3.22 1.05
C VAL A 107 2.44 -4.49 0.21
N PHE A 108 1.62 -5.41 0.69
CA PHE A 108 1.24 -6.65 0.01
C PHE A 108 -0.25 -6.66 -0.31
N VAL A 109 -0.59 -7.27 -1.45
CA VAL A 109 -1.98 -7.47 -1.88
C VAL A 109 -2.19 -8.95 -2.09
N ASP A 110 -3.04 -9.55 -1.25
CA ASP A 110 -3.48 -10.93 -1.35
C ASP A 110 -4.87 -10.98 -2.00
N ASN A 111 -4.91 -11.55 -3.20
CA ASN A 111 -6.08 -11.60 -4.06
C ASN A 111 -6.66 -13.02 -4.13
N THR A 112 -7.78 -13.22 -3.43
CA THR A 112 -8.52 -14.49 -3.48
C THR A 112 -9.61 -14.52 -4.55
N ALA A 113 -9.73 -13.48 -5.37
CA ALA A 113 -10.82 -13.32 -6.34
C ALA A 113 -10.72 -14.25 -7.56
N GLY A 114 -9.56 -14.86 -7.79
CA GLY A 114 -9.31 -15.72 -8.96
C GLY A 114 -9.30 -14.99 -10.30
N SER A 115 -9.51 -13.67 -10.31
CA SER A 115 -9.39 -12.77 -11.47
C SER A 115 -8.20 -11.82 -11.29
N PRO A 116 -7.54 -11.39 -12.38
CA PRO A 116 -6.44 -10.44 -12.29
C PRO A 116 -6.94 -9.06 -11.85
N LEU A 117 -6.24 -8.48 -10.88
CA LEU A 117 -6.47 -7.12 -10.38
C LEU A 117 -5.32 -6.22 -10.85
N THR A 118 -5.64 -4.97 -11.13
CA THR A 118 -4.64 -3.95 -11.50
C THR A 118 -4.65 -2.83 -10.49
N VAL A 119 -3.48 -2.53 -9.90
CA VAL A 119 -3.30 -1.35 -9.07
C VAL A 119 -3.16 -0.15 -9.99
N GLN A 120 -4.02 0.84 -9.78
CA GLN A 120 -4.16 2.01 -10.63
C GLN A 120 -3.31 3.17 -10.11
N SER A 121 -2.96 4.06 -11.03
CA SER A 121 -2.37 5.35 -10.70
C SER A 121 -3.25 6.15 -9.73
N GLY A 122 -2.63 6.89 -8.82
CA GLY A 122 -3.34 7.57 -7.72
C GLY A 122 -3.48 6.73 -6.46
N SER A 123 -2.90 5.52 -6.44
CA SER A 123 -2.61 4.78 -5.21
C SER A 123 -1.47 5.47 -4.45
N HIS A 124 -1.50 5.41 -3.12
CA HIS A 124 -0.54 6.09 -2.24
C HIS A 124 -0.08 5.20 -1.09
N PHE A 125 1.14 5.46 -0.62
CA PHE A 125 1.73 4.87 0.57
C PHE A 125 2.58 5.92 1.30
N SER A 126 2.43 5.99 2.62
CA SER A 126 3.17 6.91 3.49
C SER A 126 3.55 6.25 4.80
N ALA A 127 4.65 6.73 5.39
CA ALA A 127 5.10 6.38 6.72
C ALA A 127 5.58 7.65 7.45
N VAL A 128 5.20 7.81 8.72
CA VAL A 128 5.57 8.97 9.55
C VAL A 128 6.03 8.49 10.91
N LEU A 129 7.24 8.90 11.34
CA LEU A 129 7.74 8.64 12.69
C LEU A 129 6.89 9.43 13.70
N LEU A 130 6.31 8.71 14.67
CA LEU A 130 5.51 9.28 15.76
C LEU A 130 6.36 9.53 17.01
N GLY A 131 7.33 8.65 17.28
CA GLY A 131 8.16 8.70 18.48
C GLY A 131 9.07 7.48 18.59
N VAL A 132 10.04 7.55 19.49
CA VAL A 132 11.05 6.51 19.75
C VAL A 132 10.82 5.86 21.10
#